data_AF-A0A0N7KK49-F1
#
_entry.id   AF-A0A0N7KK49-F1
#
_cell.length_a   1.000
_cell.length_b   1.000
_cell.length_c   1.000
_cell.angle_alpha   90.00
_cell.angle_beta   90.00
_cell.angle_gamma   90.00
#
_symmetry.space_group_name_H-M   'P 1'
#
loop_
_entity.id
_entity.type
_entity.pdbx_description
1 polymer ?
#
loop_
_entity_poly.entity_id
_entity_poly.type
_entity_poly.pdbx_seq_one_letter_code
_entity_poly.pdbx_strand_id
1 'polypeptide(L)'
;PTQPPANGDRRRRRARAAAAGRRHPRRPEASARDPPRHPRRECRRRLPPPVHPLRRRRPPPPPLHRPRRGGRRIPPPRPRHLLRRLRRVHPPRRGWRRCPRRALAAPPPLLLPQLWDELAAAEADTLLGFAGGEGRHRRRDAGQLRPRQKVLFPPRPAVSKALWFLYAGEVRKTKGGYEAMAATAWGIRSSGIRGASPVMSACVSPAEVILGADHQQQMYCHLLCGLRRWDAVDCIRAPYAAALARALRLLQSKWRQLCDDLECGTVCADVVTDAAMRGAVQDGVLAGPCPELAGRVRRICERDDWRGVLRQLWPDARYISCVTTGTMEQYFPAIKHFAGEALPVLGTDYLASECAIGINLERTSPPEETTYVLLPRAAYFEFIPFDMDAAGRGAAAAEPVDIAGVEAGKTYELVATTFRGLYRYKVGDVVKIAGFHHSSPRLQFVTRAPPPQEHGEVLTERDVMAAMDTFQLMLKDGGEVIEFAAFIIDGDGGQRRRRCATIAVEVSNGSKLLDHERSAAFLRRCTAPLEGCLGGAYRLSRATGDVAPLEVAVVRPGTFDRLAEAAIRGGAPANQYKPPKIVRHRHLVDVLQSSVVCSSSSITEPAAH
;
A
#
# COMPACT_ATOMS: atom_id res chain seq x y z
N PRO A 1 53.04 -0.42 21.97
CA PRO A 1 54.29 0.36 21.83
C PRO A 1 54.38 1.05 20.45
N THR A 2 54.70 2.35 20.32
CA THR A 2 54.80 3.44 21.32
C THR A 2 54.70 4.81 20.60
N GLN A 3 54.37 5.88 21.33
CA GLN A 3 54.29 7.29 20.88
C GLN A 3 55.60 8.08 21.14
N PRO A 4 55.71 9.41 20.84
CA PRO A 4 55.05 10.24 19.82
C PRO A 4 56.08 10.79 18.78
N PRO A 5 56.76 11.99 18.82
CA PRO A 5 56.57 13.29 19.53
C PRO A 5 56.54 14.59 18.65
N ALA A 6 55.75 15.60 19.08
CA ALA A 6 56.02 17.06 18.97
C ALA A 6 56.01 17.75 17.55
N ASN A 7 55.79 19.07 17.36
CA ASN A 7 55.36 20.17 18.25
C ASN A 7 54.79 21.39 17.48
N GLY A 8 54.17 22.37 18.18
CA GLY A 8 53.91 23.76 17.69
C GLY A 8 52.43 24.18 17.59
N ASP A 9 51.74 24.47 18.70
CA ASP A 9 51.63 25.76 19.43
C ASP A 9 50.81 26.89 18.75
N ARG A 10 49.66 27.24 19.37
CA ARG A 10 49.29 28.63 19.71
C ARG A 10 48.12 28.75 20.71
N ARG A 11 48.46 29.06 21.97
CA ARG A 11 47.80 29.98 22.97
C ARG A 11 46.28 30.28 22.79
N ARG A 12 45.40 30.21 23.83
CA ARG A 12 45.46 30.87 25.17
C ARG A 12 44.56 30.20 26.26
N ARG A 13 44.87 30.48 27.56
CA ARG A 13 44.06 30.23 28.81
C ARG A 13 43.64 31.59 29.45
N ARG A 14 42.75 31.80 30.44
CA ARG A 14 41.89 31.03 31.40
C ARG A 14 40.43 31.58 31.30
N ALA A 15 39.30 31.06 31.85
CA ALA A 15 38.91 30.03 32.83
C ALA A 15 38.67 30.44 34.32
N ARG A 16 37.39 30.38 34.78
CA ARG A 16 36.82 30.42 36.18
C ARG A 16 36.93 31.77 36.97
N ALA A 17 36.14 32.07 38.04
CA ALA A 17 34.75 31.72 38.47
C ALA A 17 34.35 32.50 39.78
N ALA A 18 33.05 32.46 40.16
CA ALA A 18 32.46 32.62 41.52
C ALA A 18 32.12 34.01 42.16
N ALA A 19 30.82 34.18 42.45
CA ALA A 19 30.12 34.71 43.66
C ALA A 19 30.57 35.97 44.44
N ALA A 20 29.61 36.89 44.74
CA ALA A 20 28.96 37.02 46.08
C ALA A 20 27.99 38.23 46.24
N GLY A 21 26.85 38.01 46.93
CA GLY A 21 26.00 39.03 47.62
C GLY A 21 25.22 40.08 46.78
N ARG A 22 24.30 40.89 47.34
CA ARG A 22 23.20 40.66 48.32
C ARG A 22 22.35 41.97 48.47
N ARG A 23 21.02 41.85 48.69
CA ARG A 23 20.03 42.87 49.19
C ARG A 23 19.39 43.92 48.23
N HIS A 24 18.08 43.70 48.00
CA HIS A 24 16.88 44.58 48.20
C HIS A 24 17.01 45.95 48.90
N PRO A 25 15.93 46.82 48.94
CA PRO A 25 14.56 46.69 48.38
C PRO A 25 13.98 47.93 47.64
N ARG A 26 12.78 47.80 47.01
CA ARG A 26 11.51 48.49 47.42
C ARG A 26 10.32 48.24 46.45
N ARG A 27 9.14 47.97 47.01
CA ARG A 27 7.79 48.26 46.44
C ARG A 27 7.32 49.64 46.97
N PRO A 28 6.21 50.24 46.48
CA PRO A 28 4.82 49.82 46.77
C PRO A 28 4.06 49.43 45.46
N GLU A 29 2.85 48.86 45.36
CA GLU A 29 1.58 48.94 46.14
C GLU A 29 0.86 50.31 46.03
N ALA A 30 -0.47 50.44 45.89
CA ALA A 30 -1.55 49.52 45.49
C ALA A 30 -2.84 50.32 45.13
N SER A 31 -3.94 49.62 44.81
CA SER A 31 -5.37 50.06 44.95
C SER A 31 -6.12 50.78 43.79
N ALA A 32 -7.00 49.99 43.14
CA ALA A 32 -8.42 50.21 42.82
C ALA A 32 -8.98 51.54 42.24
N ARG A 33 -9.79 51.42 41.16
CA ARG A 33 -11.28 51.64 41.15
C ARG A 33 -11.92 51.41 39.76
N ASP A 34 -13.13 50.83 39.73
CA ASP A 34 -14.03 50.73 38.56
C ASP A 34 -14.92 51.99 38.39
N PRO A 35 -15.95 52.00 37.51
CA PRO A 35 -15.93 52.19 36.05
C PRO A 35 -16.67 53.50 35.65
N PRO A 36 -16.93 53.82 34.35
CA PRO A 36 -18.32 53.61 33.87
C PRO A 36 -18.60 53.49 32.33
N ARG A 37 -19.67 52.73 32.02
CA ARG A 37 -20.78 52.99 31.05
C ARG A 37 -20.56 53.18 29.52
N HIS A 38 -21.47 52.56 28.77
CA HIS A 38 -21.81 52.81 27.36
C HIS A 38 -22.29 54.25 27.06
N PRO A 39 -22.32 54.61 25.77
CA PRO A 39 -23.48 55.24 25.14
C PRO A 39 -24.28 54.24 24.27
N ARG A 40 -25.62 54.30 24.33
CA ARG A 40 -26.51 53.68 23.32
C ARG A 40 -26.79 54.70 22.19
N ARG A 41 -27.01 54.22 20.97
CA ARG A 41 -27.85 54.93 19.97
C ARG A 41 -28.76 53.94 19.26
N GLU A 42 -30.06 54.11 19.44
CA GLU A 42 -31.09 53.44 18.64
C GLU A 42 -31.48 54.34 17.45
N CYS A 43 -31.78 53.76 16.29
CA CYS A 43 -32.95 54.19 15.53
C CYS A 43 -33.41 53.19 14.44
N ARG A 44 -34.70 52.85 14.52
CA ARG A 44 -35.64 52.66 13.38
C ARG A 44 -35.34 51.56 12.34
N ARG A 45 -35.72 50.35 12.74
CA ARG A 45 -36.68 49.47 12.02
C ARG A 45 -36.97 49.79 10.54
N ARG A 46 -36.71 48.83 9.65
CA ARG A 46 -37.61 48.48 8.55
C ARG A 46 -37.85 46.97 8.56
N LEU A 47 -39.10 46.55 8.43
CA LEU A 47 -39.51 45.14 8.33
C LEU A 47 -39.77 44.78 6.86
N PRO A 48 -39.35 43.59 6.39
CA PRO A 48 -39.82 43.02 5.13
C PRO A 48 -41.25 42.44 5.29
N PRO A 49 -42.02 42.28 4.19
CA PRO A 49 -43.37 41.72 4.23
C PRO A 49 -43.38 40.20 4.49
N PRO A 50 -44.49 39.66 5.04
CA PRO A 50 -44.61 38.23 5.34
C PRO A 50 -44.84 37.39 4.08
N VAL A 51 -44.15 36.25 3.98
CA VAL A 51 -44.37 35.23 2.93
C VAL A 51 -45.26 34.11 3.48
N HIS A 52 -46.32 33.75 2.75
CA HIS A 52 -47.25 32.70 3.18
C HIS A 52 -46.61 31.29 3.22
N PRO A 53 -47.00 30.43 4.18
CA PRO A 53 -46.45 29.08 4.29
C PRO A 53 -47.02 28.13 3.23
N LEU A 54 -46.22 27.78 2.22
CA LEU A 54 -46.57 26.75 1.24
C LEU A 54 -46.62 25.36 1.89
N ARG A 55 -47.79 24.71 1.79
CA ARG A 55 -48.02 23.35 2.32
C ARG A 55 -47.15 22.32 1.59
N ARG A 56 -46.53 21.41 2.35
CA ARG A 56 -45.85 20.20 1.83
C ARG A 56 -46.79 19.42 0.89
N ARG A 57 -46.39 19.22 -0.37
CA ARG A 57 -46.98 18.20 -1.26
C ARG A 57 -46.02 17.01 -1.36
N ARG A 58 -46.49 15.80 -1.06
CA ARG A 58 -45.78 14.55 -1.36
C ARG A 58 -45.91 14.22 -2.85
N PRO A 59 -44.91 13.59 -3.49
CA PRO A 59 -45.10 12.99 -4.82
C PRO A 59 -46.04 11.77 -4.75
N PRO A 60 -46.75 11.43 -5.85
CA PRO A 60 -47.66 10.29 -5.90
C PRO A 60 -46.90 8.94 -6.08
N PRO A 61 -47.49 7.80 -5.66
CA PRO A 61 -46.95 6.47 -5.92
C PRO A 61 -47.21 6.02 -7.38
N PRO A 62 -46.42 5.06 -7.92
CA PRO A 62 -46.61 4.53 -9.26
C PRO A 62 -47.86 3.63 -9.39
N PRO A 63 -48.46 3.52 -10.59
CA PRO A 63 -49.68 2.73 -10.80
C PRO A 63 -49.45 1.21 -10.80
N LEU A 64 -50.38 0.48 -10.17
CA LEU A 64 -50.40 -0.98 -10.13
C LEU A 64 -51.01 -1.58 -11.40
N HIS A 65 -50.23 -2.36 -12.17
CA HIS A 65 -50.76 -3.14 -13.29
C HIS A 65 -51.41 -4.45 -12.80
N ARG A 66 -52.73 -4.59 -13.00
CA ARG A 66 -53.42 -5.89 -12.98
C ARG A 66 -53.32 -6.60 -14.35
N PRO A 67 -53.31 -7.94 -14.40
CA PRO A 67 -53.07 -8.69 -15.63
C PRO A 67 -54.31 -8.82 -16.53
N ARG A 68 -54.08 -8.97 -17.85
CA ARG A 68 -55.05 -9.53 -18.80
C ARG A 68 -54.53 -10.88 -19.34
N ARG A 69 -55.43 -11.85 -19.49
CA ARG A 69 -55.16 -13.18 -20.04
C ARG A 69 -55.41 -13.21 -21.56
N GLY A 70 -54.71 -14.12 -22.26
CA GLY A 70 -55.21 -14.74 -23.50
C GLY A 70 -54.72 -14.13 -24.83
N GLY A 71 -53.95 -14.92 -25.58
CA GLY A 71 -53.53 -14.65 -26.96
C GLY A 71 -52.73 -15.84 -27.51
N ARG A 72 -52.98 -16.29 -28.75
CA ARG A 72 -52.37 -17.51 -29.31
C ARG A 72 -51.04 -17.24 -30.02
N ARG A 73 -50.20 -18.28 -30.15
CA ARG A 73 -48.90 -18.26 -30.85
C ARG A 73 -49.06 -18.13 -32.38
N ILE A 74 -48.24 -17.29 -33.02
CA ILE A 74 -47.80 -17.40 -34.42
C ILE A 74 -46.32 -16.96 -34.49
N PRO A 75 -45.40 -17.68 -35.15
CA PRO A 75 -43.99 -17.28 -35.26
C PRO A 75 -43.69 -16.42 -36.52
N PRO A 76 -42.76 -15.44 -36.45
CA PRO A 76 -42.28 -14.71 -37.62
C PRO A 76 -41.22 -15.51 -38.43
N PRO A 77 -41.06 -15.23 -39.75
CA PRO A 77 -40.22 -16.02 -40.66
C PRO A 77 -38.72 -15.66 -40.62
N ARG A 78 -37.87 -16.59 -41.11
CA ARG A 78 -36.45 -16.36 -41.40
C ARG A 78 -36.26 -15.80 -42.82
N PRO A 79 -35.49 -14.71 -43.03
CA PRO A 79 -35.02 -14.34 -44.35
C PRO A 79 -33.67 -15.00 -44.68
N ARG A 80 -33.57 -15.60 -45.86
CA ARG A 80 -32.30 -15.87 -46.58
C ARG A 80 -32.24 -14.97 -47.83
N HIS A 81 -31.02 -14.71 -48.30
CA HIS A 81 -30.67 -14.06 -49.58
C HIS A 81 -31.10 -12.60 -49.79
N LEU A 82 -30.11 -11.70 -49.79
CA LEU A 82 -30.05 -10.61 -50.78
C LEU A 82 -28.61 -10.11 -50.96
N LEU A 83 -27.81 -10.91 -51.68
CA LEU A 83 -26.38 -10.66 -51.91
C LEU A 83 -26.15 -10.14 -53.34
N ARG A 84 -26.41 -8.84 -53.60
CA ARG A 84 -25.99 -8.15 -54.84
C ARG A 84 -26.08 -6.61 -54.72
N ARG A 85 -25.20 -5.92 -55.46
CA ARG A 85 -25.04 -4.46 -55.60
C ARG A 85 -24.37 -3.73 -54.42
N LEU A 86 -23.05 -3.59 -54.51
CA LEU A 86 -22.38 -2.28 -54.60
C LEU A 86 -21.08 -2.46 -55.39
N ARG A 87 -20.82 -1.61 -56.39
CA ARG A 87 -19.65 -1.69 -57.28
C ARG A 87 -19.02 -0.29 -57.39
N ARG A 88 -17.70 -0.22 -57.23
CA ARG A 88 -16.80 0.89 -57.61
C ARG A 88 -17.04 2.27 -56.94
N VAL A 89 -16.18 2.58 -55.97
CA VAL A 89 -15.32 3.79 -56.03
C VAL A 89 -13.89 3.32 -55.74
N HIS A 90 -12.87 3.93 -56.35
CA HIS A 90 -11.45 3.60 -56.13
C HIS A 90 -10.67 4.82 -55.59
N PRO A 91 -9.86 4.67 -54.53
CA PRO A 91 -8.71 5.53 -54.26
C PRO A 91 -7.45 5.00 -55.00
N PRO A 92 -6.42 5.83 -55.22
CA PRO A 92 -5.29 5.51 -56.10
C PRO A 92 -4.25 4.57 -55.48
N ARG A 93 -3.51 3.86 -56.35
CA ARG A 93 -2.36 3.03 -55.97
C ARG A 93 -1.07 3.86 -55.95
N ARG A 94 -0.27 3.76 -54.88
CA ARG A 94 1.20 3.88 -54.94
C ARG A 94 1.83 2.59 -54.39
N GLY A 95 3.02 2.25 -54.90
CA GLY A 95 3.45 0.86 -55.00
C GLY A 95 4.14 0.30 -53.74
N TRP A 96 3.66 -0.85 -53.27
CA TRP A 96 4.45 -1.76 -52.44
C TRP A 96 5.11 -2.80 -53.35
N ARG A 97 6.44 -2.97 -53.27
CA ARG A 97 7.17 -4.00 -54.03
C ARG A 97 6.84 -5.39 -53.46
N ARG A 98 6.64 -6.38 -54.34
CA ARG A 98 6.42 -7.78 -53.95
C ARG A 98 7.75 -8.42 -53.53
N CYS A 99 7.83 -8.92 -52.30
CA CYS A 99 8.75 -10.03 -51.99
C CYS A 99 8.14 -11.36 -52.46
N PRO A 100 8.95 -12.34 -52.91
CA PRO A 100 8.46 -13.61 -53.40
C PRO A 100 7.96 -14.51 -52.27
N ARG A 101 6.87 -15.25 -52.51
CA ARG A 101 6.34 -16.26 -51.58
C ARG A 101 7.25 -17.49 -51.57
N ARG A 102 7.99 -17.72 -50.48
CA ARG A 102 8.29 -19.10 -50.05
C ARG A 102 7.09 -19.66 -49.29
N ALA A 103 6.76 -20.92 -49.53
CA ALA A 103 5.68 -21.58 -48.79
C ALA A 103 6.13 -21.89 -47.37
N LEU A 104 5.51 -21.22 -46.38
CA LEU A 104 5.55 -21.67 -44.99
C LEU A 104 4.54 -22.79 -44.84
N ALA A 105 5.00 -23.96 -44.37
CA ALA A 105 4.10 -25.02 -43.95
C ALA A 105 3.22 -24.54 -42.79
N ALA A 106 2.00 -25.06 -42.67
CA ALA A 106 1.13 -24.72 -41.55
C ALA A 106 1.80 -25.15 -40.23
N PRO A 107 1.84 -24.29 -39.20
CA PRO A 107 2.32 -24.69 -37.89
C PRO A 107 1.40 -25.77 -37.31
N PRO A 108 1.92 -26.73 -36.51
CA PRO A 108 1.07 -27.67 -35.79
C PRO A 108 0.13 -26.92 -34.82
N PRO A 109 -1.04 -27.50 -34.47
CA PRO A 109 -1.98 -26.86 -33.56
C PRO A 109 -1.29 -26.54 -32.23
N LEU A 110 -1.21 -25.26 -31.90
CA LEU A 110 -0.59 -24.78 -30.67
C LEU A 110 -1.38 -25.29 -29.47
N LEU A 111 -0.71 -26.03 -28.57
CA LEU A 111 -1.21 -26.48 -27.27
C LEU A 111 -1.27 -25.29 -26.29
N LEU A 112 -2.07 -24.28 -26.65
CA LEU A 112 -2.30 -23.05 -25.91
C LEU A 112 -2.61 -23.30 -24.41
N PRO A 113 -3.45 -24.28 -24.01
CA PRO A 113 -3.71 -24.54 -22.60
C PRO A 113 -2.46 -24.88 -21.78
N GLN A 114 -1.51 -25.63 -22.33
CA GLN A 114 -0.29 -26.01 -21.61
C GLN A 114 0.63 -24.81 -21.39
N LEU A 115 0.70 -23.88 -22.36
CA LEU A 115 1.43 -22.63 -22.19
C LEU A 115 0.76 -21.70 -21.15
N TRP A 116 -0.55 -21.83 -20.94
CA TRP A 116 -1.27 -21.12 -19.88
C TRP A 116 -1.05 -21.74 -18.50
N ASP A 117 -1.00 -23.07 -18.38
CA ASP A 117 -0.61 -23.73 -17.13
C ASP A 117 0.85 -23.36 -16.78
N GLU A 118 1.77 -23.35 -17.76
CA GLU A 118 3.16 -22.89 -17.55
C GLU A 118 3.25 -21.40 -17.20
N LEU A 119 2.44 -20.52 -17.81
CA LEU A 119 2.45 -19.08 -17.49
C LEU A 119 1.72 -18.75 -16.17
N ALA A 120 0.65 -19.45 -15.82
CA ALA A 120 0.00 -19.29 -14.53
C ALA A 120 0.82 -19.93 -13.40
N ALA A 121 1.51 -21.03 -13.67
CA ALA A 121 2.55 -21.56 -12.78
C ALA A 121 3.76 -20.63 -12.71
N ALA A 122 4.15 -19.91 -13.77
CA ALA A 122 5.22 -18.92 -13.70
C ALA A 122 4.80 -17.62 -12.98
N GLU A 123 3.57 -17.11 -13.16
CA GLU A 123 3.02 -16.01 -12.36
C GLU A 123 2.90 -16.44 -10.89
N ALA A 124 2.48 -17.67 -10.61
CA ALA A 124 2.51 -18.26 -9.28
C ALA A 124 3.94 -18.36 -8.75
N ASP A 125 4.89 -18.98 -9.47
CA ASP A 125 6.30 -19.14 -9.07
C ASP A 125 7.02 -17.80 -8.89
N THR A 126 6.62 -16.75 -9.60
CA THR A 126 7.09 -15.37 -9.43
C THR A 126 6.51 -14.75 -8.15
N LEU A 127 5.20 -14.90 -7.90
CA LEU A 127 4.56 -14.56 -6.62
C LEU A 127 5.07 -15.43 -5.44
N LEU A 128 5.56 -16.63 -5.71
CA LEU A 128 6.02 -17.64 -4.75
C LEU A 128 7.54 -17.63 -4.53
N GLY A 129 8.33 -17.02 -5.40
CA GLY A 129 9.79 -17.13 -5.38
C GLY A 129 10.33 -18.54 -5.65
N PHE A 130 9.53 -19.45 -6.23
CA PHE A 130 9.93 -20.84 -6.45
C PHE A 130 10.73 -21.03 -7.74
N ALA A 131 12.05 -20.91 -7.64
CA ALA A 131 12.97 -21.45 -8.65
C ALA A 131 13.15 -22.97 -8.45
N GLY A 132 12.19 -23.81 -8.89
CA GLY A 132 12.26 -25.24 -8.58
C GLY A 132 11.26 -26.20 -9.24
N GLY A 133 11.21 -26.27 -10.59
CA GLY A 133 10.45 -27.28 -11.32
C GLY A 133 11.30 -28.15 -12.26
N GLU A 134 11.79 -29.31 -11.82
CA GLU A 134 12.46 -30.28 -12.70
C GLU A 134 11.44 -31.06 -13.58
N GLY A 135 10.95 -30.40 -14.64
CA GLY A 135 10.24 -31.08 -15.72
C GLY A 135 11.19 -32.04 -16.46
N ARG A 136 11.05 -33.36 -16.24
CA ARG A 136 11.90 -34.41 -16.84
C ARG A 136 11.68 -34.64 -18.34
N HIS A 137 11.77 -33.59 -19.16
CA HIS A 137 11.85 -33.73 -20.61
C HIS A 137 13.27 -34.10 -21.05
N ARG A 138 13.49 -35.40 -21.32
CA ARG A 138 14.63 -35.85 -22.13
C ARG A 138 14.63 -35.12 -23.47
N ARG A 139 15.57 -34.19 -23.68
CA ARG A 139 15.97 -33.70 -25.00
C ARG A 139 17.46 -33.96 -25.19
N ARG A 140 17.80 -34.45 -26.38
CA ARG A 140 19.19 -34.68 -26.83
C ARG A 140 19.89 -33.35 -27.12
N ASP A 141 21.19 -33.46 -27.28
CA ASP A 141 22.18 -32.40 -27.32
C ASP A 141 21.92 -31.28 -28.33
N ALA A 142 22.12 -30.05 -27.87
CA ALA A 142 22.49 -28.91 -28.69
C ALA A 142 23.38 -28.00 -27.84
N GLY A 143 24.63 -27.81 -28.24
CA GLY A 143 25.65 -27.12 -27.44
C GLY A 143 25.45 -25.61 -27.36
N GLN A 144 24.65 -25.14 -26.40
CA GLN A 144 24.65 -23.75 -25.94
C GLN A 144 24.64 -23.69 -24.41
N LEU A 145 25.75 -23.20 -23.84
CA LEU A 145 25.87 -22.88 -22.43
C LEU A 145 24.93 -21.72 -22.08
N ARG A 146 23.70 -22.04 -21.68
CA ARG A 146 22.83 -21.06 -21.00
C ARG A 146 23.58 -20.57 -19.76
N PRO A 147 23.73 -19.25 -19.54
CA PRO A 147 24.28 -18.76 -18.28
C PRO A 147 23.37 -19.24 -17.15
N ARG A 148 23.93 -20.03 -16.23
CA ARG A 148 23.21 -20.46 -15.02
C ARG A 148 22.96 -19.24 -14.16
N GLN A 149 21.78 -18.64 -14.29
CA GLN A 149 21.32 -17.57 -13.42
C GLN A 149 21.42 -18.06 -11.97
N LYS A 150 22.28 -17.42 -11.18
CA LYS A 150 22.54 -17.85 -9.80
C LYS A 150 21.26 -17.66 -8.99
N VAL A 151 20.61 -18.77 -8.63
CA VAL A 151 19.51 -18.75 -7.67
C VAL A 151 20.09 -18.29 -6.33
N LEU A 152 19.73 -17.08 -5.90
CA LEU A 152 20.25 -16.44 -4.68
C LEU A 152 20.08 -17.34 -3.44
N PHE A 153 18.93 -18.03 -3.37
CA PHE A 153 18.57 -18.93 -2.27
C PHE A 153 18.05 -20.26 -2.85
N PRO A 154 18.92 -21.22 -3.19
CA PRO A 154 18.48 -22.50 -3.74
C PRO A 154 17.62 -23.26 -2.71
N PRO A 155 16.64 -24.09 -3.12
CA PRO A 155 15.79 -24.84 -2.19
C PRO A 155 16.60 -25.75 -1.25
N ARG A 156 16.23 -25.80 0.03
CA ARG A 156 16.79 -26.74 1.01
C ARG A 156 15.78 -27.87 1.29
N PRO A 157 16.13 -29.15 1.12
CA PRO A 157 15.19 -30.25 1.39
C PRO A 157 14.73 -30.33 2.86
N ALA A 158 15.64 -30.04 3.80
CA ALA A 158 15.37 -30.15 5.25
C ALA A 158 14.59 -28.95 5.83
N VAL A 159 14.73 -27.75 5.24
CA VAL A 159 14.08 -26.52 5.70
C VAL A 159 13.38 -25.90 4.50
N SER A 160 12.07 -26.15 4.39
CA SER A 160 11.31 -25.97 3.14
C SER A 160 10.01 -25.17 3.31
N LYS A 161 9.74 -24.61 4.50
CA LYS A 161 8.53 -23.85 4.78
C LYS A 161 8.79 -22.34 4.85
N ALA A 162 7.77 -21.55 4.52
CA ALA A 162 7.74 -20.11 4.73
C ALA A 162 6.85 -19.75 5.94
N LEU A 163 7.31 -18.83 6.78
CA LEU A 163 6.41 -18.05 7.63
C LEU A 163 5.74 -17.01 6.73
N TRP A 164 4.58 -17.37 6.18
CA TRP A 164 3.89 -16.55 5.19
C TRP A 164 2.55 -16.06 5.73
N PHE A 165 2.48 -14.75 5.96
CA PHE A 165 1.25 -14.02 6.22
C PHE A 165 0.44 -13.96 4.93
N LEU A 166 -0.59 -14.80 4.82
CA LEU A 166 -1.25 -15.09 3.55
C LEU A 166 -2.73 -15.42 3.76
N TYR A 167 -3.58 -14.59 3.18
CA TYR A 167 -5.02 -14.61 3.43
C TYR A 167 -5.79 -14.94 2.15
N ALA A 168 -6.60 -16.00 2.15
CA ALA A 168 -7.34 -16.42 0.96
C ALA A 168 -8.42 -15.42 0.53
N GLY A 169 -8.99 -14.66 1.48
CA GLY A 169 -10.09 -13.73 1.25
C GLY A 169 -11.36 -14.38 0.72
N GLU A 170 -12.39 -13.57 0.47
CA GLU A 170 -13.64 -14.04 -0.13
C GLU A 170 -13.49 -14.34 -1.63
N VAL A 171 -14.24 -15.33 -2.10
CA VAL A 171 -14.57 -15.49 -3.53
C VAL A 171 -16.02 -15.10 -3.72
N ARG A 172 -16.27 -14.11 -4.57
CA ARG A 172 -17.63 -13.65 -4.91
C ARG A 172 -18.03 -14.20 -6.26
N LYS A 173 -19.31 -14.51 -6.48
CA LYS A 173 -19.82 -14.93 -7.80
C LYS A 173 -20.59 -13.80 -8.46
N THR A 174 -20.25 -13.52 -9.71
CA THR A 174 -20.96 -12.56 -10.56
C THR A 174 -22.36 -13.07 -10.89
N LYS A 175 -23.25 -12.18 -11.38
CA LYS A 175 -24.58 -12.58 -11.88
C LYS A 175 -24.54 -13.58 -13.04
N GLY A 176 -23.40 -13.71 -13.73
CA GLY A 176 -23.16 -14.71 -14.78
C GLY A 176 -22.51 -16.01 -14.30
N GLY A 177 -22.35 -16.21 -12.99
CA GLY A 177 -21.75 -17.42 -12.40
C GLY A 177 -20.22 -17.41 -12.29
N TYR A 178 -19.51 -16.55 -13.03
CA TYR A 178 -18.06 -16.40 -12.95
C TYR A 178 -17.62 -15.98 -11.54
N GLU A 179 -16.49 -16.53 -11.09
CA GLU A 179 -15.86 -16.19 -9.81
C GLU A 179 -15.00 -14.92 -9.93
N ALA A 180 -15.06 -14.09 -8.91
CA ALA A 180 -14.30 -12.85 -8.76
C ALA A 180 -13.57 -12.88 -7.41
N MET A 181 -12.24 -12.75 -7.47
CA MET A 181 -11.32 -12.84 -6.33
C MET A 181 -10.03 -12.08 -6.64
N ALA A 182 -9.18 -11.84 -5.64
CA ALA A 182 -7.84 -11.30 -5.87
C ALA A 182 -6.96 -12.30 -6.64
N ALA A 183 -6.03 -11.84 -7.47
CA ALA A 183 -5.10 -12.72 -8.20
C ALA A 183 -4.30 -13.65 -7.25
N THR A 184 -3.88 -13.14 -6.09
CA THR A 184 -3.20 -13.94 -5.05
C THR A 184 -4.12 -14.97 -4.37
N ALA A 185 -5.44 -14.75 -4.36
CA ALA A 185 -6.41 -15.73 -3.84
C ALA A 185 -6.59 -16.93 -4.78
N TRP A 186 -6.38 -16.74 -6.09
CA TRP A 186 -6.50 -17.82 -7.07
C TRP A 186 -5.47 -18.92 -6.83
N GLY A 187 -4.18 -18.58 -6.70
CA GLY A 187 -3.12 -19.57 -6.43
C GLY A 187 -3.29 -20.33 -5.09
N ILE A 188 -3.90 -19.69 -4.09
CA ILE A 188 -4.26 -20.32 -2.82
C ILE A 188 -5.36 -21.38 -3.03
N ARG A 189 -6.38 -21.05 -3.83
CA ARG A 189 -7.59 -21.86 -4.01
C ARG A 189 -7.51 -22.84 -5.20
N SER A 190 -6.54 -22.68 -6.11
CA SER A 190 -6.32 -23.56 -7.25
C SER A 190 -5.67 -24.88 -6.82
N SER A 191 -6.49 -25.84 -6.37
CA SER A 191 -6.08 -27.24 -6.22
C SER A 191 -5.73 -27.81 -7.60
N GLY A 192 -4.44 -28.02 -7.86
CA GLY A 192 -4.00 -28.78 -9.03
C GLY A 192 -4.43 -30.25 -8.95
N ILE A 193 -4.06 -31.04 -9.96
CA ILE A 193 -4.44 -32.46 -10.16
C ILE A 193 -4.09 -33.40 -8.98
N ARG A 194 -3.37 -32.91 -7.95
CA ARG A 194 -3.01 -33.64 -6.71
C ARG A 194 -3.63 -33.08 -5.42
N GLY A 195 -4.74 -32.34 -5.51
CA GLY A 195 -5.66 -32.05 -4.40
C GLY A 195 -5.21 -30.97 -3.40
N ALA A 196 -3.91 -30.80 -3.15
CA ALA A 196 -3.38 -29.74 -2.29
C ALA A 196 -2.82 -28.56 -3.11
N SER A 197 -3.03 -27.33 -2.64
CA SER A 197 -2.36 -26.15 -3.22
C SER A 197 -0.86 -26.15 -2.84
N PRO A 198 0.07 -25.98 -3.79
CA PRO A 198 1.49 -25.80 -3.49
C PRO A 198 1.76 -24.59 -2.59
N VAL A 199 0.94 -23.53 -2.74
CA VAL A 199 1.00 -22.29 -1.97
C VAL A 199 0.76 -22.56 -0.48
N MET A 200 -0.33 -23.27 -0.16
CA MET A 200 -0.62 -23.70 1.22
C MET A 200 0.44 -24.69 1.73
N SER A 201 0.85 -25.64 0.87
CA SER A 201 1.83 -26.67 1.21
C SER A 201 3.21 -26.11 1.57
N ALA A 202 3.55 -24.92 1.07
CA ALA A 202 4.77 -24.19 1.40
C ALA A 202 4.70 -23.44 2.76
N CYS A 203 3.51 -23.22 3.33
CA CYS A 203 3.37 -22.43 4.55
C CYS A 203 3.63 -23.26 5.82
N VAL A 204 4.09 -22.59 6.89
CA VAL A 204 4.08 -23.14 8.28
C VAL A 204 2.70 -23.11 8.93
N SER A 205 1.68 -22.50 8.30
CA SER A 205 0.32 -22.39 8.84
C SER A 205 -0.64 -23.38 8.15
N PRO A 206 -1.64 -23.93 8.86
CA PRO A 206 -2.60 -24.87 8.29
C PRO A 206 -3.61 -24.15 7.39
N ALA A 207 -4.39 -24.91 6.61
CA ALA A 207 -5.28 -24.36 5.59
C ALA A 207 -6.39 -23.47 6.19
N GLU A 208 -6.86 -23.81 7.39
CA GLU A 208 -7.89 -23.12 8.15
C GLU A 208 -7.45 -21.69 8.55
N VAL A 209 -6.17 -21.51 8.87
CA VAL A 209 -5.59 -20.17 9.11
C VAL A 209 -5.54 -19.38 7.80
N ILE A 210 -5.16 -20.00 6.68
CA ILE A 210 -5.08 -19.31 5.37
C ILE A 210 -6.48 -18.98 4.83
N LEU A 211 -7.47 -19.83 5.08
CA LEU A 211 -8.85 -19.72 4.59
C LEU A 211 -9.80 -18.92 5.51
N GLY A 212 -9.41 -18.66 6.75
CA GLY A 212 -10.22 -17.95 7.75
C GLY A 212 -10.64 -16.53 7.36
N ALA A 213 -11.60 -15.98 8.11
CA ALA A 213 -12.23 -14.69 7.82
C ALA A 213 -11.65 -13.50 8.61
N ASP A 214 -11.16 -13.72 9.83
CA ASP A 214 -10.64 -12.66 10.70
C ASP A 214 -9.12 -12.49 10.53
N HIS A 215 -8.72 -11.44 9.82
CA HIS A 215 -7.33 -11.09 9.56
C HIS A 215 -6.45 -10.97 10.82
N GLN A 216 -6.98 -10.58 11.98
CA GLN A 216 -6.17 -10.50 13.21
C GLN A 216 -5.95 -11.85 13.86
N GLN A 217 -6.97 -12.71 13.86
CA GLN A 217 -6.85 -14.09 14.31
C GLN A 217 -5.89 -14.87 13.39
N GLN A 218 -6.03 -14.71 12.07
CA GLN A 218 -5.11 -15.30 11.08
C GLN A 218 -3.67 -14.86 11.32
N MET A 219 -3.43 -13.55 11.52
CA MET A 219 -2.09 -13.00 11.75
C MET A 219 -1.47 -13.48 13.08
N TYR A 220 -2.28 -13.62 14.15
CA TYR A 220 -1.85 -14.22 15.41
C TYR A 220 -1.49 -15.71 15.23
N CYS A 221 -2.36 -16.48 14.58
CA CYS A 221 -2.12 -17.89 14.29
C CYS A 221 -0.92 -18.12 13.38
N HIS A 222 -0.67 -17.27 12.38
CA HIS A 222 0.54 -17.32 11.57
C HIS A 222 1.81 -17.17 12.43
N LEU A 223 1.85 -16.22 13.36
CA LEU A 223 2.95 -16.05 14.30
C LEU A 223 3.12 -17.29 15.20
N LEU A 224 2.04 -17.77 15.81
CA LEU A 224 2.07 -18.92 16.71
C LEU A 224 2.55 -20.20 16.00
N CYS A 225 2.04 -20.47 14.79
CA CYS A 225 2.52 -21.55 13.93
C CYS A 225 3.99 -21.38 13.52
N GLY A 226 4.42 -20.16 13.21
CA GLY A 226 5.80 -19.83 12.88
C GLY A 226 6.77 -20.02 14.04
N LEU A 227 6.38 -19.65 15.26
CA LEU A 227 7.17 -19.87 16.46
C LEU A 227 7.23 -21.36 16.82
N ARG A 228 6.12 -22.10 16.68
CA ARG A 228 6.08 -23.55 16.95
C ARG A 228 6.93 -24.36 15.97
N ARG A 229 6.94 -23.99 14.68
CA ARG A 229 7.72 -24.63 13.60
C ARG A 229 8.93 -23.79 13.18
N TRP A 230 9.62 -23.20 14.16
CA TRP A 230 10.69 -22.19 13.95
C TRP A 230 11.90 -22.71 13.16
N ASP A 231 12.16 -24.01 13.25
CA ASP A 231 13.22 -24.78 12.60
C ASP A 231 12.91 -25.08 11.12
N ALA A 232 11.63 -25.14 10.75
CA ALA A 232 11.19 -25.35 9.38
C ALA A 232 11.15 -24.07 8.52
N VAL A 233 11.32 -22.88 9.11
CA VAL A 233 11.21 -21.58 8.44
C VAL A 233 12.48 -21.24 7.65
N ASP A 234 12.40 -21.39 6.32
CA ASP A 234 13.44 -20.98 5.37
C ASP A 234 13.39 -19.48 5.03
N CYS A 235 12.21 -18.87 5.11
CA CYS A 235 11.99 -17.46 4.79
C CYS A 235 10.71 -16.89 5.44
N ILE A 236 10.65 -15.57 5.58
CA ILE A 236 9.49 -14.84 6.13
C ILE A 236 8.87 -13.99 5.02
N ARG A 237 7.55 -14.05 4.82
CA ARG A 237 6.91 -13.52 3.60
C ARG A 237 5.56 -12.86 3.86
N ALA A 238 5.24 -11.85 3.06
CA ALA A 238 3.92 -11.25 2.93
C ALA A 238 3.79 -10.63 1.51
N PRO A 239 2.59 -10.42 0.97
CA PRO A 239 2.44 -9.72 -0.32
C PRO A 239 3.01 -8.30 -0.29
N TYR A 240 2.80 -7.59 0.82
CA TYR A 240 3.11 -6.16 0.98
C TYR A 240 3.83 -5.90 2.30
N ALA A 241 4.79 -4.96 2.29
CA ALA A 241 5.54 -4.57 3.49
C ALA A 241 4.63 -4.12 4.64
N ALA A 242 3.50 -3.46 4.34
CA ALA A 242 2.47 -3.08 5.31
C ALA A 242 1.98 -4.26 6.17
N ALA A 243 1.66 -5.38 5.51
CA ALA A 243 1.13 -6.57 6.18
C ALA A 243 2.20 -7.25 7.05
N LEU A 244 3.45 -7.28 6.59
CA LEU A 244 4.57 -7.79 7.39
C LEU A 244 4.84 -6.88 8.60
N ALA A 245 4.93 -5.56 8.42
CA ALA A 245 5.17 -4.62 9.52
C ALA A 245 4.07 -4.69 10.59
N ARG A 246 2.79 -4.84 10.20
CA ARG A 246 1.69 -5.08 11.15
C ARG A 246 1.86 -6.40 11.90
N ALA A 247 2.25 -7.49 11.23
CA ALA A 247 2.50 -8.77 11.88
C ALA A 247 3.70 -8.72 12.86
N LEU A 248 4.75 -7.98 12.54
CA LEU A 248 5.91 -7.79 13.43
C LEU A 248 5.58 -6.90 14.65
N ARG A 249 4.77 -5.86 14.46
CA ARG A 249 4.22 -5.04 15.56
C ARG A 249 3.20 -5.82 16.41
N LEU A 250 2.45 -6.77 15.84
CA LEU A 250 1.61 -7.71 16.59
C LEU A 250 2.48 -8.65 17.44
N LEU A 251 3.54 -9.23 16.87
CA LEU A 251 4.49 -10.06 17.61
C LEU A 251 5.08 -9.29 18.81
N GLN A 252 5.52 -8.05 18.59
CA GLN A 252 6.07 -7.19 19.66
C GLN A 252 5.06 -6.87 20.77
N SER A 253 3.77 -6.73 20.45
CA SER A 253 2.71 -6.42 21.42
C SER A 253 2.06 -7.66 22.07
N LYS A 254 2.16 -8.85 21.45
CA LYS A 254 1.50 -10.09 21.89
C LYS A 254 2.46 -11.24 22.24
N TRP A 255 3.78 -11.02 22.24
CA TRP A 255 4.76 -12.09 22.51
C TRP A 255 4.50 -12.85 23.82
N ARG A 256 3.98 -12.19 24.87
CA ARG A 256 3.63 -12.83 26.15
C ARG A 256 2.60 -13.93 25.93
N GLN A 257 1.42 -13.56 25.42
CA GLN A 257 0.36 -14.51 25.06
C GLN A 257 0.86 -15.61 24.09
N LEU A 258 1.70 -15.26 23.11
CA LEU A 258 2.29 -16.25 22.20
C LEU A 258 3.22 -17.25 22.93
N CYS A 259 3.97 -16.82 23.94
CA CYS A 259 4.74 -17.71 24.80
C CYS A 259 3.84 -18.55 25.69
N ASP A 260 2.80 -17.94 26.25
CA ASP A 260 1.89 -18.61 27.20
C ASP A 260 1.08 -19.70 26.48
N ASP A 261 0.56 -19.44 25.27
CA ASP A 261 -0.08 -20.41 24.37
C ASP A 261 0.89 -21.55 23.96
N LEU A 262 2.18 -21.25 23.74
CA LEU A 262 3.22 -22.27 23.48
C LEU A 262 3.54 -23.10 24.74
N GLU A 263 3.44 -22.51 25.92
CA GLU A 263 3.79 -23.13 27.21
C GLU A 263 2.70 -24.11 27.66
N CYS A 264 1.43 -23.71 27.58
CA CYS A 264 0.30 -24.60 27.86
C CYS A 264 -0.06 -25.53 26.68
N GLY A 265 0.36 -25.21 25.46
CA GLY A 265 0.01 -25.96 24.25
C GLY A 265 -1.44 -25.77 23.79
N THR A 266 -2.16 -24.77 24.32
CA THR A 266 -3.53 -24.41 23.94
C THR A 266 -3.59 -23.00 23.36
N VAL A 267 -4.57 -22.75 22.50
CA VAL A 267 -4.71 -21.45 21.81
C VAL A 267 -5.76 -20.61 22.54
N CYS A 268 -5.41 -19.40 22.95
CA CYS A 268 -6.30 -18.55 23.76
C CYS A 268 -7.62 -18.23 23.04
N ALA A 269 -8.75 -18.67 23.61
CA ALA A 269 -10.07 -18.57 22.99
C ALA A 269 -10.59 -17.13 22.84
N ASP A 270 -10.14 -16.20 23.71
CA ASP A 270 -10.46 -14.77 23.63
C ASP A 270 -9.65 -14.05 22.53
N VAL A 271 -8.54 -14.65 22.08
CA VAL A 271 -7.69 -14.14 20.99
C VAL A 271 -8.03 -14.76 19.65
N VAL A 272 -8.38 -16.05 19.64
CA VAL A 272 -8.82 -16.79 18.44
C VAL A 272 -10.21 -17.36 18.72
N THR A 273 -11.24 -16.59 18.37
CA THR A 273 -12.64 -16.98 18.55
C THR A 273 -13.12 -17.97 17.49
N ASP A 274 -12.53 -17.96 16.29
CA ASP A 274 -12.79 -18.92 15.21
C ASP A 274 -12.39 -20.35 15.66
N ALA A 275 -13.39 -21.20 15.88
CA ALA A 275 -13.17 -22.53 16.45
C ALA A 275 -12.43 -23.49 15.49
N ALA A 276 -12.60 -23.33 14.17
CA ALA A 276 -11.92 -24.16 13.18
C ALA A 276 -10.44 -23.78 13.07
N MET A 277 -10.16 -22.47 13.03
CA MET A 277 -8.79 -21.95 13.09
C MET A 277 -8.10 -22.34 14.41
N ARG A 278 -8.79 -22.19 15.55
CA ARG A 278 -8.27 -22.53 16.88
C ARG A 278 -7.90 -24.01 16.99
N GLY A 279 -8.81 -24.92 16.60
CA GLY A 279 -8.56 -26.36 16.63
C GLY A 279 -7.42 -26.78 15.69
N ALA A 280 -7.41 -26.30 14.45
CA ALA A 280 -6.36 -26.64 13.48
C ALA A 280 -4.96 -26.20 13.93
N VAL A 281 -4.84 -25.08 14.64
CA VAL A 281 -3.57 -24.62 15.22
C VAL A 281 -3.23 -25.39 16.49
N GLN A 282 -4.17 -25.57 17.41
CA GLN A 282 -3.92 -26.27 18.67
C GLN A 282 -3.56 -27.74 18.44
N ASP A 283 -4.44 -28.49 17.79
CA ASP A 283 -4.35 -29.94 17.71
C ASP A 283 -3.40 -30.36 16.56
N GLY A 284 -3.34 -29.56 15.49
CA GLY A 284 -2.55 -29.83 14.28
C GLY A 284 -1.20 -29.10 14.17
N VAL A 285 -0.88 -28.16 15.07
CA VAL A 285 0.41 -27.43 15.05
C VAL A 285 1.08 -27.33 16.42
N LEU A 286 0.36 -26.93 17.47
CA LEU A 286 0.91 -26.97 18.83
C LEU A 286 1.14 -28.41 19.26
N ALA A 287 0.14 -29.29 19.11
CA ALA A 287 0.21 -30.70 19.48
C ALA A 287 0.71 -30.93 20.92
N GLY A 288 0.28 -30.07 21.84
CA GLY A 288 0.62 -30.10 23.27
C GLY A 288 1.70 -29.09 23.71
N PRO A 289 1.97 -29.04 25.04
CA PRO A 289 2.89 -28.09 25.69
C PRO A 289 4.30 -28.04 25.10
N CYS A 290 4.95 -26.87 25.16
CA CYS A 290 6.37 -26.72 24.87
C CYS A 290 7.04 -25.60 25.71
N PRO A 291 7.19 -25.79 27.04
CA PRO A 291 7.75 -24.78 27.95
C PRO A 291 9.20 -24.37 27.59
N GLU A 292 10.02 -25.27 27.04
CA GLU A 292 11.39 -24.93 26.62
C GLU A 292 11.42 -23.90 25.48
N LEU A 293 10.50 -24.05 24.51
CA LEU A 293 10.36 -23.14 23.38
C LEU A 293 9.76 -21.80 23.84
N ALA A 294 8.72 -21.83 24.68
CA ALA A 294 8.16 -20.63 25.31
C ALA A 294 9.25 -19.87 26.09
N GLY A 295 10.02 -20.56 26.92
CA GLY A 295 11.14 -20.00 27.66
C GLY A 295 12.31 -19.50 26.79
N ARG A 296 12.48 -20.02 25.56
CA ARG A 296 13.40 -19.44 24.56
C ARG A 296 12.83 -18.16 23.93
N VAL A 297 11.58 -18.16 23.48
CA VAL A 297 10.94 -16.99 22.86
C VAL A 297 10.82 -15.85 23.87
N ARG A 298 10.39 -16.13 25.11
CA ARG A 298 10.32 -15.19 26.23
C ARG A 298 11.65 -14.44 26.43
N ARG A 299 12.76 -15.15 26.62
CA ARG A 299 14.11 -14.55 26.75
C ARG A 299 14.58 -13.72 25.54
N ILE A 300 14.06 -13.98 24.34
CA ILE A 300 14.38 -13.21 23.13
C ILE A 300 13.53 -11.93 23.07
N CYS A 301 12.26 -12.02 23.43
CA CYS A 301 11.26 -10.95 23.31
C CYS A 301 11.14 -10.03 24.54
N GLU A 302 11.70 -10.41 25.69
CA GLU A 302 11.83 -9.58 26.89
C GLU A 302 12.83 -8.41 26.76
N ARG A 303 13.59 -8.38 25.66
CA ARG A 303 14.60 -7.35 25.37
C ARG A 303 13.95 -6.07 24.87
N ASP A 304 14.45 -4.92 25.31
CA ASP A 304 13.97 -3.61 24.85
C ASP A 304 14.32 -3.34 23.36
N ASP A 305 15.54 -3.70 22.94
CA ASP A 305 15.96 -3.63 21.53
C ASP A 305 15.53 -4.88 20.76
N TRP A 306 14.66 -4.68 19.77
CA TRP A 306 14.15 -5.71 18.86
C TRP A 306 14.95 -5.83 17.56
N ARG A 307 16.11 -5.15 17.45
CA ARG A 307 16.95 -5.21 16.26
C ARG A 307 17.48 -6.62 16.02
N GLY A 308 17.23 -7.17 14.83
CA GLY A 308 17.64 -8.53 14.47
C GLY A 308 16.91 -9.66 15.23
N VAL A 309 15.79 -9.37 15.90
CA VAL A 309 14.98 -10.38 16.63
C VAL A 309 14.55 -11.55 15.73
N LEU A 310 14.28 -11.29 14.44
CA LEU A 310 13.78 -12.32 13.52
C LEU A 310 14.81 -13.44 13.30
N ARG A 311 16.11 -13.12 13.28
CA ARG A 311 17.20 -14.09 13.17
C ARG A 311 17.43 -14.87 14.48
N GLN A 312 17.00 -14.34 15.63
CA GLN A 312 17.05 -15.03 16.92
C GLN A 312 15.86 -16.00 17.10
N LEU A 313 14.67 -15.62 16.64
CA LEU A 313 13.46 -16.45 16.65
C LEU A 313 13.52 -17.55 15.57
N TRP A 314 13.94 -17.18 14.35
CA TRP A 314 14.07 -18.05 13.19
C TRP A 314 15.53 -18.10 12.68
N PRO A 315 16.44 -18.85 13.35
CA PRO A 315 17.85 -18.97 12.96
C PRO A 315 18.08 -19.57 11.57
N ASP A 316 17.08 -20.26 11.01
CA ASP A 316 17.16 -20.83 9.67
C ASP A 316 16.57 -19.92 8.57
N ALA A 317 15.89 -18.83 8.92
CA ALA A 317 15.36 -17.90 7.94
C ALA A 317 16.51 -17.23 7.15
N ARG A 318 16.50 -17.37 5.82
CA ARG A 318 17.55 -16.88 4.92
C ARG A 318 17.26 -15.51 4.32
N TYR A 319 15.97 -15.14 4.21
CA TYR A 319 15.53 -13.85 3.69
C TYR A 319 14.11 -13.50 4.12
N ILE A 320 13.76 -12.22 4.01
CA ILE A 320 12.40 -11.69 4.00
C ILE A 320 11.99 -11.40 2.56
N SER A 321 10.72 -11.56 2.18
CA SER A 321 10.24 -11.16 0.84
C SER A 321 8.84 -10.54 0.86
N CYS A 322 8.71 -9.34 0.27
CA CYS A 322 7.46 -8.61 0.07
C CYS A 322 7.63 -7.47 -0.97
N VAL A 323 6.54 -6.86 -1.43
CA VAL A 323 6.62 -5.58 -2.17
C VAL A 323 6.99 -4.46 -1.20
N THR A 324 8.09 -3.76 -1.50
CA THR A 324 8.68 -2.67 -0.68
C THR A 324 8.60 -1.30 -1.34
N THR A 325 8.23 -1.19 -2.61
CA THR A 325 8.26 0.07 -3.40
C THR A 325 6.97 0.90 -3.30
N GLY A 326 7.09 2.21 -3.57
CA GLY A 326 5.95 3.14 -3.55
C GLY A 326 5.45 3.39 -2.12
N THR A 327 4.13 3.36 -1.89
CA THR A 327 3.55 3.53 -0.54
C THR A 327 3.92 2.42 0.46
N MET A 328 4.70 1.41 0.04
CA MET A 328 5.27 0.38 0.91
C MET A 328 6.65 0.74 1.49
N GLU A 329 7.29 1.79 0.98
CA GLU A 329 8.67 2.19 1.31
C GLU A 329 8.82 2.60 2.78
N GLN A 330 7.84 3.33 3.31
CA GLN A 330 7.72 3.72 4.73
C GLN A 330 7.87 2.57 5.74
N TYR A 331 7.55 1.32 5.38
CA TYR A 331 7.64 0.18 6.30
C TYR A 331 9.01 -0.51 6.25
N PHE A 332 9.83 -0.23 5.23
CA PHE A 332 11.13 -0.85 5.06
C PHE A 332 12.09 -0.59 6.24
N PRO A 333 12.19 0.62 6.83
CA PRO A 333 13.01 0.85 8.02
C PRO A 333 12.60 -0.01 9.21
N ALA A 334 11.30 -0.15 9.48
CA ALA A 334 10.78 -0.98 10.57
C ALA A 334 11.06 -2.47 10.34
N ILE A 335 10.84 -2.98 9.12
CA ILE A 335 11.18 -4.36 8.76
C ILE A 335 12.69 -4.59 8.87
N LYS A 336 13.52 -3.66 8.40
CA LYS A 336 14.99 -3.76 8.49
C LYS A 336 15.48 -3.74 9.95
N HIS A 337 14.83 -2.97 10.84
CA HIS A 337 15.11 -3.03 12.27
C HIS A 337 14.92 -4.47 12.79
N PHE A 338 13.72 -5.03 12.68
CA PHE A 338 13.44 -6.40 13.16
C PHE A 338 14.33 -7.47 12.49
N ALA A 339 14.65 -7.32 11.21
CA ALA A 339 15.52 -8.23 10.45
C ALA A 339 17.00 -8.16 10.86
N GLY A 340 17.49 -6.96 11.18
CA GLY A 340 18.93 -6.68 11.36
C GLY A 340 19.73 -6.84 10.07
N GLU A 341 21.05 -6.73 10.15
CA GLU A 341 21.93 -6.84 8.97
C GLU A 341 22.11 -8.30 8.48
N ALA A 342 21.68 -9.30 9.27
CA ALA A 342 21.89 -10.72 8.99
C ALA A 342 20.78 -11.37 8.13
N LEU A 343 19.67 -10.67 7.88
CA LEU A 343 18.49 -11.21 7.21
C LEU A 343 18.05 -10.24 6.09
N PRO A 344 18.43 -10.45 4.83
CA PRO A 344 18.13 -9.52 3.74
C PRO A 344 16.63 -9.45 3.44
N VAL A 345 16.15 -8.22 3.23
CA VAL A 345 14.78 -7.93 2.78
C VAL A 345 14.79 -7.86 1.26
N LEU A 346 14.04 -8.76 0.60
CA LEU A 346 14.02 -8.89 -0.85
C LEU A 346 12.75 -8.27 -1.46
N GLY A 347 12.94 -7.29 -2.34
CA GLY A 347 11.87 -6.77 -3.19
C GLY A 347 11.36 -7.82 -4.16
N THR A 348 10.05 -8.05 -4.19
CA THR A 348 9.39 -8.90 -5.19
C THR A 348 9.27 -8.21 -6.55
N ASP A 349 8.81 -8.95 -7.55
CA ASP A 349 8.54 -8.49 -8.92
C ASP A 349 7.32 -7.56 -9.02
N TYR A 350 7.18 -6.88 -10.16
CA TYR A 350 6.14 -5.89 -10.45
C TYR A 350 5.01 -6.50 -11.27
N LEU A 351 3.87 -6.70 -10.61
CA LEU A 351 2.71 -7.44 -11.11
C LEU A 351 1.42 -6.64 -10.84
N ALA A 352 0.47 -6.69 -11.77
CA ALA A 352 -0.87 -6.16 -11.63
C ALA A 352 -1.91 -7.29 -11.82
N SER A 353 -3.20 -7.02 -11.59
CA SER A 353 -4.25 -8.04 -11.83
C SER A 353 -4.56 -8.20 -13.33
N GLU A 354 -4.19 -7.20 -14.11
CA GLU A 354 -4.37 -7.09 -15.55
C GLU A 354 -3.31 -7.88 -16.34
N CYS A 355 -2.05 -7.86 -15.87
CA CYS A 355 -0.91 -8.65 -16.36
C CYS A 355 0.31 -8.54 -15.44
N ALA A 356 1.24 -9.50 -15.52
CA ALA A 356 2.63 -9.29 -15.10
C ALA A 356 3.28 -8.13 -15.89
N ILE A 357 4.05 -7.27 -15.23
CA ILE A 357 4.68 -6.09 -15.85
C ILE A 357 6.20 -6.28 -15.97
N GLY A 358 6.91 -6.45 -14.85
CA GLY A 358 8.38 -6.49 -14.86
C GLY A 358 8.99 -7.31 -13.72
N ILE A 359 10.19 -7.83 -13.94
CA ILE A 359 10.93 -8.63 -12.95
C ILE A 359 12.00 -7.82 -12.24
N ASN A 360 12.17 -8.07 -10.94
CA ASN A 360 13.29 -7.52 -10.17
C ASN A 360 14.50 -8.46 -10.26
N LEU A 361 15.55 -8.01 -10.95
CA LEU A 361 16.83 -8.71 -11.07
C LEU A 361 17.78 -8.42 -9.90
N GLU A 362 17.61 -7.28 -9.24
CA GLU A 362 18.49 -6.71 -8.22
C GLU A 362 17.75 -6.69 -6.86
N ARG A 363 17.25 -7.86 -6.45
CA ARG A 363 16.27 -8.00 -5.35
C ARG A 363 16.74 -7.53 -3.98
N THR A 364 18.05 -7.36 -3.79
CA THR A 364 18.68 -6.87 -2.55
C THR A 364 18.93 -5.36 -2.55
N SER A 365 18.68 -4.65 -3.66
CA SER A 365 18.75 -3.20 -3.70
C SER A 365 17.69 -2.57 -2.77
N PRO A 366 17.95 -1.39 -2.20
CA PRO A 366 16.99 -0.72 -1.35
C PRO A 366 15.75 -0.27 -2.17
N PRO A 367 14.60 -0.01 -1.53
CA PRO A 367 13.35 0.32 -2.23
C PRO A 367 13.48 1.48 -3.22
N GLU A 368 14.17 2.54 -2.82
CA GLU A 368 14.39 3.77 -3.59
C GLU A 368 15.18 3.54 -4.89
N GLU A 369 16.06 2.54 -4.92
CA GLU A 369 16.86 2.13 -6.09
C GLU A 369 16.22 0.98 -6.89
N THR A 370 15.10 0.43 -6.44
CA THR A 370 14.51 -0.78 -7.03
C THR A 370 14.00 -0.52 -8.46
N THR A 371 14.51 -1.30 -9.42
CA THR A 371 14.08 -1.23 -10.83
C THR A 371 13.59 -2.58 -11.35
N TYR A 372 12.58 -2.52 -12.22
CA TYR A 372 11.92 -3.68 -12.80
C TYR A 372 12.21 -3.76 -14.29
N VAL A 373 12.80 -4.87 -14.76
CA VAL A 373 12.98 -5.11 -16.19
C VAL A 373 11.63 -5.52 -16.77
N LEU A 374 11.08 -4.68 -17.65
CA LEU A 374 9.80 -4.91 -18.31
C LEU A 374 9.80 -6.25 -19.08
N LEU A 375 8.65 -6.93 -19.10
CA LEU A 375 8.43 -8.21 -19.79
C LEU A 375 7.70 -7.98 -21.13
N PRO A 376 8.39 -7.70 -22.26
CA PRO A 376 7.77 -7.38 -23.57
C PRO A 376 7.01 -8.54 -24.25
N ARG A 377 6.72 -9.62 -23.51
CA ARG A 377 5.91 -10.76 -23.94
C ARG A 377 4.71 -11.04 -23.03
N ALA A 378 4.56 -10.33 -21.90
CA ALA A 378 3.42 -10.49 -20.99
C ALA A 378 2.18 -9.73 -21.50
N ALA A 379 2.39 -8.53 -22.03
CA ALA A 379 1.41 -7.71 -22.74
C ALA A 379 2.13 -6.87 -23.81
N TYR A 380 1.37 -6.21 -24.67
CA TYR A 380 1.89 -5.07 -25.44
C TYR A 380 1.75 -3.80 -24.59
N PHE A 381 2.82 -3.00 -24.50
CA PHE A 381 2.92 -1.86 -23.58
C PHE A 381 3.15 -0.56 -24.34
N GLU A 382 2.36 0.45 -23.99
CA GLU A 382 2.47 1.83 -24.46
C GLU A 382 2.71 2.76 -23.26
N PHE A 383 3.27 3.94 -23.50
CA PHE A 383 3.71 4.86 -22.46
C PHE A 383 3.22 6.28 -22.77
N ILE A 384 2.32 6.83 -21.96
CA ILE A 384 1.88 8.22 -22.10
C ILE A 384 2.89 9.11 -21.36
N PRO A 385 3.55 10.10 -22.00
CA PRO A 385 4.44 11.04 -21.30
C PRO A 385 3.71 11.75 -20.15
N PHE A 386 4.29 11.70 -18.94
CA PHE A 386 3.65 12.18 -17.72
C PHE A 386 4.50 13.26 -17.01
N ASP A 387 3.97 14.48 -16.96
CA ASP A 387 4.55 15.61 -16.24
C ASP A 387 3.94 15.71 -14.82
N MET A 388 4.78 15.50 -13.82
CA MET A 388 4.41 15.57 -12.39
C MET A 388 3.93 16.96 -11.96
N ASP A 389 4.48 18.03 -12.53
CA ASP A 389 4.16 19.41 -12.17
C ASP A 389 2.95 19.96 -12.97
N ALA A 390 2.56 19.30 -14.07
CA ALA A 390 1.34 19.59 -14.81
C ALA A 390 0.14 18.70 -14.43
N ALA A 391 0.31 17.70 -13.55
CA ALA A 391 -0.74 16.73 -13.20
C ALA A 391 -2.07 17.34 -12.68
N GLY A 392 -2.04 18.54 -12.10
CA GLY A 392 -3.24 19.30 -11.69
C GLY A 392 -3.78 20.30 -12.74
N ARG A 393 -3.12 20.45 -13.88
CA ARG A 393 -3.37 21.49 -14.90
C ARG A 393 -3.83 20.90 -16.25
N GLY A 394 -4.80 19.98 -16.20
CA GLY A 394 -5.59 19.53 -17.36
C GLY A 394 -4.78 19.26 -18.63
N ALA A 395 -3.70 18.48 -18.51
CA ALA A 395 -2.73 18.29 -19.58
C ALA A 395 -3.41 17.77 -20.86
N ALA A 396 -3.07 18.39 -22.00
CA ALA A 396 -3.46 17.87 -23.31
C ALA A 396 -2.93 16.43 -23.46
N ALA A 397 -3.77 15.51 -23.93
CA ALA A 397 -3.42 14.10 -23.98
C ALA A 397 -2.24 13.84 -24.93
N ALA A 398 -1.05 13.69 -24.36
CA ALA A 398 0.16 13.35 -25.11
C ALA A 398 -0.02 11.99 -25.79
N GLU A 399 0.45 11.88 -27.03
CA GLU A 399 0.36 10.61 -27.76
C GLU A 399 1.21 9.54 -27.06
N PRO A 400 0.67 8.32 -26.82
CA PRO A 400 1.44 7.24 -26.23
C PRO A 400 2.59 6.81 -27.15
N VAL A 401 3.79 6.64 -26.59
CA VAL A 401 4.93 6.06 -27.30
C VAL A 401 4.99 4.54 -27.09
N ASP A 402 5.51 3.83 -28.08
CA ASP A 402 5.81 2.39 -27.99
C ASP A 402 6.99 2.12 -27.03
N ILE A 403 7.20 0.86 -26.63
CA ILE A 403 8.33 0.42 -25.80
C ILE A 403 9.70 0.88 -26.33
N ALA A 404 9.86 1.01 -27.65
CA ALA A 404 11.10 1.48 -28.27
C ALA A 404 11.25 3.03 -28.29
N GLY A 405 10.20 3.77 -27.95
CA GLY A 405 10.17 5.24 -27.93
C GLY A 405 10.33 5.87 -26.54
N VAL A 406 10.57 5.08 -25.49
CA VAL A 406 10.79 5.60 -24.13
C VAL A 406 12.23 6.08 -23.93
N GLU A 407 12.42 7.15 -23.16
CA GLU A 407 13.72 7.76 -22.91
C GLU A 407 14.12 7.64 -21.43
N ALA A 408 15.40 7.34 -21.18
CA ALA A 408 15.94 7.28 -19.83
C ALA A 408 15.82 8.63 -19.11
N GLY A 409 15.48 8.58 -17.83
CA GLY A 409 15.23 9.75 -16.98
C GLY A 409 13.80 10.30 -17.06
N LYS A 410 13.05 10.06 -18.15
CA LYS A 410 11.66 10.53 -18.32
C LYS A 410 10.65 9.66 -17.58
N THR A 411 9.48 10.26 -17.33
CA THR A 411 8.36 9.70 -16.56
C THR A 411 7.14 9.52 -17.46
N TYR A 412 6.43 8.41 -17.30
CA TYR A 412 5.31 7.99 -18.14
C TYR A 412 4.22 7.31 -17.32
N GLU A 413 2.96 7.44 -17.74
CA GLU A 413 1.86 6.58 -17.30
C GLU A 413 1.82 5.31 -18.16
N LEU A 414 1.76 4.14 -17.51
CA LEU A 414 1.79 2.84 -18.17
C LEU A 414 0.43 2.47 -18.76
N VAL A 415 0.43 2.05 -20.02
CA VAL A 415 -0.73 1.55 -20.77
C VAL A 415 -0.46 0.13 -21.26
N ALA A 416 -1.44 -0.76 -21.11
CA ALA A 416 -1.32 -2.17 -21.47
C ALA A 416 -2.42 -2.64 -22.45
N THR A 417 -2.04 -3.49 -23.39
CA THR A 417 -2.94 -4.28 -24.23
C THR A 417 -2.65 -5.76 -24.00
N THR A 418 -3.59 -6.50 -23.41
CA THR A 418 -3.36 -7.84 -22.85
C THR A 418 -4.08 -8.93 -23.64
N PHE A 419 -3.56 -10.16 -23.58
CA PHE A 419 -4.18 -11.34 -24.19
C PHE A 419 -5.60 -11.66 -23.68
N ARG A 420 -6.04 -11.04 -22.57
CA ARG A 420 -7.37 -11.22 -21.96
C ARG A 420 -8.37 -10.13 -22.34
N GLY A 421 -8.07 -9.29 -23.35
CA GLY A 421 -9.03 -8.37 -23.96
C GLY A 421 -9.10 -6.97 -23.34
N LEU A 422 -8.10 -6.58 -22.55
CA LEU A 422 -7.86 -5.17 -22.25
C LEU A 422 -7.09 -4.56 -23.43
N TYR A 423 -7.56 -3.43 -23.97
CA TYR A 423 -6.97 -2.76 -25.12
C TYR A 423 -6.68 -1.31 -24.79
N ARG A 424 -5.41 -0.90 -24.92
CA ARG A 424 -4.90 0.44 -24.54
C ARG A 424 -5.38 0.89 -23.15
N TYR A 425 -5.43 -0.05 -22.22
CA TYR A 425 -5.92 0.15 -20.86
C TYR A 425 -4.85 0.88 -20.04
N LYS A 426 -5.21 2.04 -19.50
CA LYS A 426 -4.40 2.78 -18.52
C LYS A 426 -4.30 1.94 -17.24
N VAL A 427 -3.10 1.44 -16.94
CA VAL A 427 -2.82 0.68 -15.71
C VAL A 427 -2.92 1.60 -14.46
N GLY A 428 -2.79 2.91 -14.69
CA GLY A 428 -2.81 3.94 -13.64
C GLY A 428 -1.53 3.99 -12.83
N ASP A 429 -0.46 3.30 -13.26
CA ASP A 429 0.87 3.39 -12.65
C ASP A 429 1.74 4.40 -13.41
N VAL A 430 2.37 5.30 -12.66
CA VAL A 430 3.38 6.23 -13.16
C VAL A 430 4.76 5.64 -12.90
N VAL A 431 5.54 5.50 -13.96
CA VAL A 431 6.88 4.90 -13.96
C VAL A 431 7.92 5.84 -14.57
N LYS A 432 9.13 5.83 -14.01
CA LYS A 432 10.30 6.50 -14.56
C LYS A 432 11.19 5.47 -15.24
N ILE A 433 11.75 5.79 -16.40
CA ILE A 433 12.71 4.93 -17.08
C ILE A 433 14.08 5.13 -16.43
N ALA A 434 14.53 4.17 -15.63
CA ALA A 434 15.84 4.22 -14.98
C ALA A 434 17.00 3.90 -15.94
N GLY A 435 16.69 3.23 -17.06
CA GLY A 435 17.65 2.77 -18.05
C GLY A 435 17.09 1.58 -18.81
N PHE A 436 17.97 0.68 -19.28
CA PHE A 436 17.58 -0.52 -20.02
C PHE A 436 18.34 -1.76 -19.55
N HIS A 437 17.75 -2.93 -19.76
CA HIS A 437 18.40 -4.23 -19.66
C HIS A 437 18.36 -4.89 -21.04
N HIS A 438 19.51 -4.92 -21.72
CA HIS A 438 19.57 -5.03 -23.18
C HIS A 438 18.68 -3.95 -23.82
N SER A 439 17.63 -4.34 -24.56
CA SER A 439 16.66 -3.41 -25.17
C SER A 439 15.36 -3.27 -24.37
N SER A 440 15.18 -3.96 -23.24
CA SER A 440 13.96 -3.84 -22.43
C SER A 440 14.10 -2.70 -21.40
N PRO A 441 13.13 -1.78 -21.24
CA PRO A 441 13.19 -0.73 -20.24
C PRO A 441 13.32 -1.27 -18.80
N ARG A 442 14.12 -0.58 -17.98
CA ARG A 442 14.11 -0.68 -16.52
C ARG A 442 13.15 0.37 -15.97
N LEU A 443 12.04 -0.07 -15.41
CA LEU A 443 11.01 0.78 -14.82
C LEU A 443 11.27 0.98 -13.32
N GLN A 444 11.35 2.22 -12.87
CA GLN A 444 11.26 2.60 -11.46
C GLN A 444 9.82 3.04 -11.19
N PHE A 445 9.16 2.48 -10.16
CA PHE A 445 7.82 2.90 -9.76
C PHE A 445 7.86 4.30 -9.13
N VAL A 446 6.90 5.18 -9.44
CA VAL A 446 6.84 6.54 -8.88
C VAL A 446 5.59 6.75 -8.03
N THR A 447 4.40 6.54 -8.60
CA THR A 447 3.11 6.75 -7.93
C THR A 447 1.99 6.06 -8.71
N ARG A 448 0.81 5.89 -8.09
CA ARG A 448 -0.44 5.78 -8.85
C ARG A 448 -0.78 7.16 -9.44
N ALA A 449 -1.28 7.18 -10.67
CA ALA A 449 -1.87 8.36 -11.30
C ALA A 449 -3.26 8.64 -10.70
N PRO A 450 -3.67 9.91 -10.54
CA PRO A 450 -5.02 10.24 -10.09
C PRO A 450 -6.06 9.77 -11.14
N PRO A 451 -7.25 9.27 -10.73
CA PRO A 451 -8.26 8.80 -11.67
C PRO A 451 -8.73 9.91 -12.63
N PRO A 452 -9.08 9.60 -13.91
CA PRO A 452 -9.47 10.62 -14.89
C PRO A 452 -10.72 11.47 -14.55
N GLN A 453 -11.46 11.09 -13.51
CA GLN A 453 -12.63 11.83 -13.01
C GLN A 453 -12.25 12.88 -11.94
N GLU A 454 -11.00 12.88 -11.49
CA GLU A 454 -10.51 13.63 -10.31
C GLU A 454 -9.56 14.79 -10.71
N HIS A 455 -9.85 15.40 -11.86
CA HIS A 455 -9.19 16.64 -12.31
C HIS A 455 -9.37 17.74 -11.27
N GLY A 456 -8.29 18.11 -10.58
CA GLY A 456 -8.31 19.07 -9.47
C GLY A 456 -8.03 18.47 -8.09
N GLU A 457 -7.54 17.22 -8.00
CA GLU A 457 -6.99 16.71 -6.74
C GLU A 457 -5.86 17.61 -6.22
N VAL A 458 -5.94 17.97 -4.93
CA VAL A 458 -5.09 18.98 -4.30
C VAL A 458 -3.80 18.36 -3.72
N LEU A 459 -3.85 17.08 -3.37
CA LEU A 459 -2.78 16.31 -2.73
C LEU A 459 -2.44 15.10 -3.62
N THR A 460 -1.22 14.59 -3.54
CA THR A 460 -0.84 13.31 -4.18
C THR A 460 -0.25 12.36 -3.14
N GLU A 461 -0.32 11.03 -3.37
CA GLU A 461 0.26 10.07 -2.42
C GLU A 461 1.76 10.32 -2.19
N ARG A 462 2.50 10.68 -3.25
CA ARG A 462 3.92 11.07 -3.20
C ARG A 462 4.17 12.27 -2.28
N ASP A 463 3.37 13.32 -2.42
CA ASP A 463 3.53 14.54 -1.61
C ASP A 463 3.25 14.28 -0.12
N VAL A 464 2.23 13.46 0.18
CA VAL A 464 1.88 13.08 1.55
C VAL A 464 2.94 12.17 2.17
N MET A 465 3.54 11.26 1.39
CA MET A 465 4.70 10.47 1.83
C MET A 465 5.90 11.37 2.18
N ALA A 466 6.33 12.24 1.26
CA ALA A 466 7.48 13.14 1.46
C ALA A 466 7.28 14.12 2.63
N ALA A 467 6.04 14.55 2.87
CA ALA A 467 5.68 15.30 4.06
C ALA A 467 5.91 14.45 5.33
N MET A 468 5.50 13.19 5.36
CA MET A 468 5.66 12.34 6.55
C MET A 468 7.09 11.86 6.80
N ASP A 469 7.92 11.72 5.76
CA ASP A 469 9.37 11.56 5.92
C ASP A 469 9.97 12.78 6.65
N THR A 470 9.56 13.98 6.22
CA THR A 470 9.93 15.26 6.88
C THR A 470 9.40 15.32 8.32
N PHE A 471 8.19 14.83 8.58
CA PHE A 471 7.63 14.74 9.93
C PHE A 471 8.45 13.82 10.84
N GLN A 472 8.84 12.63 10.35
CA GLN A 472 9.66 11.68 11.10
C GLN A 472 11.06 12.24 11.42
N LEU A 473 11.67 12.97 10.48
CA LEU A 473 12.93 13.69 10.69
C LEU A 473 12.81 14.82 11.73
N MET A 474 11.65 15.49 11.80
CA MET A 474 11.36 16.47 12.84
C MET A 474 11.05 15.84 14.21
N LEU A 475 10.46 14.64 14.23
CA LEU A 475 10.08 13.91 15.44
C LEU A 475 11.28 13.36 16.21
N LYS A 476 12.33 12.90 15.50
CA LYS A 476 13.56 12.33 16.09
C LYS A 476 13.24 11.26 17.14
N ASP A 477 13.91 11.28 18.29
CA ASP A 477 13.70 10.41 19.47
C ASP A 477 12.39 10.72 20.24
N GLY A 478 11.39 11.27 19.56
CA GLY A 478 10.04 11.51 20.05
C GLY A 478 9.05 10.37 19.72
N GLY A 479 9.39 9.49 18.78
CA GLY A 479 8.59 8.32 18.40
C GLY A 479 8.80 7.90 16.94
N GLU A 480 8.18 6.79 16.56
CA GLU A 480 8.06 6.30 15.18
C GLU A 480 6.68 6.66 14.61
N VAL A 481 6.59 7.06 13.34
CA VAL A 481 5.34 7.13 12.59
C VAL A 481 4.91 5.71 12.22
N ILE A 482 3.80 5.26 12.80
CA ILE A 482 3.28 3.90 12.63
C ILE A 482 2.52 3.77 11.30
N GLU A 483 1.67 4.76 11.00
CA GLU A 483 0.84 4.83 9.80
C GLU A 483 0.31 6.28 9.64
N PHE A 484 -0.09 6.66 8.42
CA PHE A 484 -0.68 7.97 8.14
C PHE A 484 -1.57 7.98 6.91
N ALA A 485 -2.53 8.91 6.88
CA ALA A 485 -3.32 9.23 5.69
C ALA A 485 -3.76 10.70 5.68
N ALA A 486 -3.80 11.31 4.50
CA ALA A 486 -4.42 12.60 4.29
C ALA A 486 -5.92 12.47 3.93
N PHE A 487 -6.69 13.51 4.20
CA PHE A 487 -8.04 13.69 3.67
C PHE A 487 -8.36 15.18 3.51
N ILE A 488 -9.45 15.48 2.80
CA ILE A 488 -9.95 16.84 2.61
C ILE A 488 -11.41 16.90 3.06
N ILE A 489 -11.77 17.95 3.81
CA ILE A 489 -13.13 18.24 4.27
C ILE A 489 -13.59 19.56 3.67
N ASP A 490 -14.75 19.55 3.00
CA ASP A 490 -15.42 20.78 2.58
C ASP A 490 -16.01 21.52 3.79
N GLY A 491 -15.79 22.83 3.89
CA GLY A 491 -16.24 23.63 5.02
C GLY A 491 -17.75 23.87 5.06
N ASP A 492 -18.37 23.63 6.21
CA ASP A 492 -19.82 23.77 6.44
C ASP A 492 -20.31 25.21 6.25
N GLY A 493 -21.05 25.44 5.15
CA GLY A 493 -22.12 26.46 5.00
C GLY A 493 -21.79 27.96 5.13
N GLY A 494 -20.63 28.32 5.69
CA GLY A 494 -20.31 29.69 6.12
C GLY A 494 -19.66 30.59 5.06
N GLN A 495 -19.51 31.87 5.42
CA GLN A 495 -19.10 32.96 4.52
C GLN A 495 -17.64 32.95 4.03
N ARG A 496 -16.84 31.95 4.43
CA ARG A 496 -15.53 31.62 3.85
C ARG A 496 -15.47 30.11 3.58
N ARG A 497 -15.94 29.67 2.41
CA ARG A 497 -15.84 28.28 1.94
C ARG A 497 -14.37 27.92 1.69
N ARG A 498 -13.68 27.39 2.70
CA ARG A 498 -12.33 26.82 2.56
C ARG A 498 -12.38 25.33 2.84
N ARG A 499 -11.75 24.55 1.96
CA ARG A 499 -11.53 23.12 2.17
C ARG A 499 -10.39 22.94 3.18
N CYS A 500 -10.57 22.14 4.21
CA CYS A 500 -9.49 21.80 5.13
C CYS A 500 -8.77 20.55 4.62
N ALA A 501 -7.46 20.64 4.42
CA ALA A 501 -6.61 19.50 4.17
C ALA A 501 -5.99 19.07 5.51
N THR A 502 -6.20 17.81 5.89
CA THR A 502 -5.73 17.27 7.18
C THR A 502 -4.90 16.01 6.92
N ILE A 503 -3.73 15.90 7.54
CA ILE A 503 -2.96 14.64 7.61
C ILE A 503 -3.14 14.04 9.00
N ALA A 504 -3.78 12.88 9.06
CA ALA A 504 -3.87 12.06 10.26
C ALA A 504 -2.64 11.15 10.38
N VAL A 505 -1.98 11.18 11.53
CA VAL A 505 -0.72 10.47 11.81
C VAL A 505 -0.90 9.63 13.08
N GLU A 506 -0.62 8.33 12.99
CA GLU A 506 -0.52 7.44 14.14
C GLU A 506 0.96 7.27 14.50
N VAL A 507 1.27 7.35 15.79
CA VAL A 507 2.64 7.31 16.31
C VAL A 507 2.81 6.18 17.33
N SER A 508 4.05 5.75 17.53
CA SER A 508 4.39 4.62 18.41
C SER A 508 3.87 4.80 19.83
N ASN A 509 3.46 3.70 20.47
CA ASN A 509 3.09 3.68 21.88
C ASN A 509 4.23 4.28 22.73
N GLY A 510 3.88 5.17 23.67
CA GLY A 510 4.86 5.93 24.46
C GLY A 510 5.47 7.15 23.76
N SER A 511 5.06 7.47 22.53
CA SER A 511 5.49 8.71 21.86
C SER A 511 5.09 9.94 22.69
N LYS A 512 6.01 10.92 22.74
CA LYS A 512 5.80 12.22 23.39
C LYS A 512 4.70 13.06 22.70
N LEU A 513 4.22 12.63 21.51
CA LEU A 513 3.10 13.26 20.81
C LEU A 513 1.71 12.81 21.28
N LEU A 514 1.64 11.91 22.27
CA LEU A 514 0.40 11.54 22.96
C LEU A 514 0.11 12.43 24.18
N ASP A 515 1.04 13.32 24.55
CA ASP A 515 0.90 14.34 25.59
C ASP A 515 0.29 15.62 25.00
N HIS A 516 -0.98 15.90 25.32
CA HIS A 516 -1.75 17.00 24.72
C HIS A 516 -1.08 18.38 24.86
N GLU A 517 -0.46 18.70 26.00
CA GLU A 517 0.08 20.04 26.27
C GLU A 517 1.28 20.37 25.37
N ARG A 518 2.14 19.37 25.13
CA ARG A 518 3.40 19.56 24.41
C ARG A 518 3.24 19.39 22.90
N SER A 519 2.26 18.62 22.48
CA SER A 519 2.10 18.19 21.08
C SER A 519 1.62 19.31 20.15
N ALA A 520 0.61 20.10 20.55
CA ALA A 520 0.07 21.14 19.67
C ALA A 520 1.13 22.20 19.24
N ALA A 521 2.08 22.51 20.14
CA ALA A 521 3.20 23.40 19.83
C ALA A 521 4.26 22.77 18.92
N PHE A 522 4.41 21.44 18.93
CA PHE A 522 5.24 20.70 17.97
C PHE A 522 4.58 20.68 16.59
N LEU A 523 3.30 20.30 16.51
CA LEU A 523 2.55 20.20 15.25
C LEU A 523 2.56 21.53 14.47
N ARG A 524 2.37 22.68 15.14
CA ARG A 524 2.49 24.01 14.51
C ARG A 524 3.85 24.28 13.86
N ARG A 525 4.94 23.77 14.42
CA ARG A 525 6.29 23.93 13.83
C ARG A 525 6.48 23.01 12.64
N CYS A 526 5.80 21.87 12.59
CA CYS A 526 5.81 20.97 11.44
C CYS A 526 4.99 21.51 10.27
N THR A 527 3.86 22.19 10.51
CA THR A 527 2.93 22.58 9.43
C THR A 527 3.60 23.26 8.24
N ALA A 528 4.45 24.27 8.45
CA ALA A 528 5.07 25.00 7.34
C ALA A 528 6.09 24.17 6.53
N PRO A 529 7.03 23.42 7.15
CA PRO A 529 7.82 22.39 6.46
C PRO A 529 6.96 21.40 5.64
N LEU A 530 5.87 20.90 6.22
CA LEU A 530 4.98 19.95 5.54
C LEU A 530 4.24 20.58 4.36
N GLU A 531 3.72 21.80 4.48
CA GLU A 531 3.14 22.56 3.36
C GLU A 531 4.17 22.81 2.25
N GLY A 532 5.47 22.86 2.58
CA GLY A 532 6.58 22.95 1.63
C GLY A 532 6.82 21.66 0.82
N CYS A 533 6.43 20.50 1.35
CA CYS A 533 6.50 19.20 0.66
C CYS A 533 5.34 18.98 -0.33
N LEU A 534 4.27 19.78 -0.27
CA LEU A 534 3.07 19.58 -1.06
C LEU A 534 3.16 20.21 -2.46
N GLY A 535 2.59 19.51 -3.46
CA GLY A 535 2.76 19.81 -4.88
C GLY A 535 2.17 21.14 -5.36
N GLY A 536 2.35 21.43 -6.66
CA GLY A 536 1.87 22.66 -7.30
C GLY A 536 0.36 22.92 -7.11
N ALA A 537 -0.46 21.87 -7.13
CA ALA A 537 -1.92 21.95 -6.94
C ALA A 537 -2.30 22.43 -5.53
N TYR A 538 -1.63 21.93 -4.48
CA TYR A 538 -1.81 22.40 -3.11
C TYR A 538 -1.44 23.87 -2.99
N ARG A 539 -0.22 24.23 -3.43
CA ARG A 539 0.30 25.60 -3.29
C ARG A 539 -0.55 26.64 -4.04
N LEU A 540 -1.06 26.30 -5.23
CA LEU A 540 -2.02 27.14 -5.96
C LEU A 540 -3.35 27.28 -5.18
N SER A 541 -3.92 26.17 -4.71
CA SER A 541 -5.20 26.16 -3.97
C SER A 541 -5.12 26.91 -2.62
N ARG A 542 -3.91 27.01 -2.04
CA ARG A 542 -3.63 27.81 -0.84
C ARG A 542 -3.52 29.30 -1.15
N ALA A 543 -2.92 29.66 -2.29
CA ALA A 543 -2.77 31.03 -2.75
C ALA A 543 -4.10 31.65 -3.22
N THR A 544 -4.94 30.89 -3.94
CA THR A 544 -6.32 31.30 -4.28
C THR A 544 -7.23 31.36 -3.04
N GLY A 545 -6.86 30.64 -1.98
CA GLY A 545 -7.61 30.59 -0.73
C GLY A 545 -8.76 29.58 -0.73
N ASP A 546 -8.84 28.69 -1.74
CA ASP A 546 -9.78 27.56 -1.82
C ASP A 546 -9.53 26.51 -0.72
N VAL A 547 -8.28 26.45 -0.23
CA VAL A 547 -7.81 25.49 0.76
C VAL A 547 -7.26 26.24 1.98
N ALA A 548 -7.67 25.81 3.16
CA ALA A 548 -7.20 26.31 4.45
C ALA A 548 -5.75 25.85 4.73
N PRO A 549 -5.05 26.46 5.71
CA PRO A 549 -3.76 25.97 6.15
C PRO A 549 -3.80 24.50 6.58
N LEU A 550 -2.76 23.74 6.22
CA LEU A 550 -2.67 22.30 6.48
C LEU A 550 -2.88 22.01 7.97
N GLU A 551 -3.78 21.09 8.28
CA GLU A 551 -3.90 20.52 9.62
C GLU A 551 -3.07 19.25 9.74
N VAL A 552 -2.33 19.10 10.83
CA VAL A 552 -1.72 17.82 11.22
C VAL A 552 -2.43 17.33 12.47
N ALA A 553 -2.90 16.10 12.48
CA ALA A 553 -3.66 15.50 13.56
C ALA A 553 -3.04 14.18 14.02
N VAL A 554 -2.65 14.09 15.29
CA VAL A 554 -2.21 12.83 15.90
C VAL A 554 -3.45 12.03 16.30
N VAL A 555 -3.55 10.78 15.84
CA VAL A 555 -4.65 9.86 16.21
C VAL A 555 -4.20 8.85 17.26
N ARG A 556 -5.17 8.28 17.99
CA ARG A 556 -4.94 7.21 19.00
C ARG A 556 -4.26 6.00 18.33
N PRO A 557 -3.38 5.27 19.03
CA PRO A 557 -2.88 3.98 18.54
C PRO A 557 -4.00 2.99 18.18
N GLY A 558 -3.74 2.12 17.21
CA GLY A 558 -4.69 1.16 16.64
C GLY A 558 -5.81 1.80 15.80
N THR A 559 -5.69 3.06 15.39
CA THR A 559 -6.70 3.74 14.55
C THR A 559 -6.66 3.23 13.13
N PHE A 560 -5.47 3.12 12.53
CA PHE A 560 -5.35 2.54 11.19
C PHE A 560 -5.62 1.03 11.18
N ASP A 561 -5.50 0.36 12.33
CA ASP A 561 -5.94 -1.02 12.49
C ASP A 561 -7.46 -1.16 12.36
N ARG A 562 -8.23 -0.31 13.07
CA ARG A 562 -9.69 -0.21 12.93
C ARG A 562 -10.11 0.24 11.51
N LEU A 563 -9.32 1.12 10.88
CA LEU A 563 -9.55 1.58 9.50
C LEU A 563 -9.43 0.41 8.49
N ALA A 564 -8.40 -0.42 8.64
CA ALA A 564 -8.17 -1.60 7.82
C ALA A 564 -9.29 -2.64 8.01
N GLU A 565 -9.71 -2.91 9.24
CA GLU A 565 -10.85 -3.79 9.49
C GLU A 565 -12.15 -3.25 8.88
N ALA A 566 -12.39 -1.93 8.95
CA ALA A 566 -13.57 -1.32 8.32
C ALA A 566 -13.54 -1.48 6.79
N ALA A 567 -12.38 -1.33 6.15
CA ALA A 567 -12.20 -1.57 4.72
C ALA A 567 -12.38 -3.06 4.36
N ILE A 568 -11.81 -3.98 5.15
CA ILE A 568 -11.91 -5.43 4.93
C ILE A 568 -13.36 -5.92 5.14
N ARG A 569 -14.06 -5.47 6.19
CA ARG A 569 -15.51 -5.70 6.38
C ARG A 569 -16.35 -5.07 5.27
N GLY A 570 -15.89 -3.98 4.66
CA GLY A 570 -16.45 -3.39 3.43
C GLY A 570 -16.22 -4.21 2.15
N GLY A 571 -15.42 -5.28 2.22
CA GLY A 571 -15.13 -6.18 1.10
C GLY A 571 -13.77 -5.98 0.42
N ALA A 572 -12.85 -5.20 1.01
CA ALA A 572 -11.46 -5.16 0.53
C ALA A 572 -10.75 -6.50 0.86
N PRO A 573 -10.10 -7.19 -0.11
CA PRO A 573 -9.40 -8.43 0.18
C PRO A 573 -8.18 -8.16 1.09
N ALA A 574 -8.12 -8.76 2.28
CA ALA A 574 -7.06 -8.51 3.26
C ALA A 574 -5.64 -8.70 2.69
N ASN A 575 -5.45 -9.73 1.86
CA ASN A 575 -4.20 -10.04 1.15
C ASN A 575 -3.76 -8.99 0.11
N GLN A 576 -4.62 -8.03 -0.20
CA GLN A 576 -4.42 -6.92 -1.13
C GLN A 576 -4.62 -5.55 -0.46
N TYR A 577 -4.90 -5.52 0.86
CA TYR A 577 -5.11 -4.27 1.57
C TYR A 577 -3.79 -3.49 1.69
N LYS A 578 -3.81 -2.27 1.17
CA LYS A 578 -2.76 -1.26 1.35
C LYS A 578 -3.39 -0.09 2.12
N PRO A 579 -2.80 0.39 3.22
CA PRO A 579 -3.26 1.61 3.89
C PRO A 579 -3.31 2.80 2.91
N PRO A 580 -4.49 3.39 2.66
CA PRO A 580 -4.66 4.41 1.63
C PRO A 580 -4.07 5.75 2.09
N LYS A 581 -3.19 6.36 1.28
CA LYS A 581 -2.55 7.63 1.67
C LYS A 581 -3.44 8.86 1.48
N ILE A 582 -4.51 8.76 0.70
CA ILE A 582 -5.56 9.79 0.58
C ILE A 582 -6.94 9.15 0.76
N VAL A 583 -7.57 9.40 1.91
CA VAL A 583 -8.89 8.86 2.28
C VAL A 583 -10.00 9.79 1.78
N ARG A 584 -10.78 9.29 0.82
CA ARG A 584 -11.92 10.00 0.20
C ARG A 584 -13.29 9.62 0.79
N HIS A 585 -13.43 8.39 1.31
CA HIS A 585 -14.73 7.86 1.72
C HIS A 585 -15.15 8.37 3.10
N ARG A 586 -16.27 9.10 3.20
CA ARG A 586 -16.67 9.87 4.39
C ARG A 586 -16.60 9.07 5.71
N HIS A 587 -17.17 7.86 5.77
CA HIS A 587 -17.11 7.00 6.96
C HIS A 587 -15.67 6.68 7.43
N LEU A 588 -14.70 6.61 6.52
CA LEU A 588 -13.30 6.38 6.87
C LEU A 588 -12.64 7.68 7.40
N VAL A 589 -13.05 8.85 6.88
CA VAL A 589 -12.68 10.16 7.45
C VAL A 589 -13.25 10.30 8.87
N ASP A 590 -14.52 9.92 9.09
CA ASP A 590 -15.18 9.98 10.41
C ASP A 590 -14.46 9.11 11.46
N VAL A 591 -13.95 7.94 11.07
CA VAL A 591 -13.11 7.08 11.93
C VAL A 591 -11.78 7.77 12.29
N LEU A 592 -11.15 8.49 11.36
CA LEU A 592 -9.93 9.25 11.63
C LEU A 592 -10.23 10.46 12.55
N GLN A 593 -11.24 11.27 12.23
CA GLN A 593 -11.65 12.45 13.01
C GLN A 593 -12.03 12.09 14.45
N SER A 594 -12.85 11.06 14.66
CA SER A 594 -13.24 10.60 16.01
C SER A 594 -12.08 9.99 16.82
N SER A 595 -10.97 9.66 16.15
CA SER A 595 -9.76 9.10 16.75
C SER A 595 -8.65 10.12 17.03
N VAL A 596 -8.84 11.41 16.73
CA VAL A 596 -7.86 12.46 17.02
C VAL A 596 -7.63 12.62 18.54
N VAL A 597 -6.36 12.78 18.91
CA VAL A 597 -5.88 13.11 20.26
C VAL A 597 -5.56 14.60 20.33
N CYS A 598 -4.75 15.10 19.38
CA CYS A 598 -4.50 16.52 19.22
C CYS A 598 -4.26 16.86 17.75
N SER A 599 -4.63 18.06 17.33
CA SER A 599 -4.28 18.60 16.01
C SER A 599 -3.78 20.04 16.09
N SER A 600 -3.17 20.52 15.01
CA SER A 600 -3.00 21.96 14.78
C SER A 600 -2.75 22.25 13.30
N SER A 601 -3.18 23.44 12.87
CA SER A 601 -2.82 24.07 11.60
C SER A 601 -1.91 25.30 11.82
N SER A 602 -1.43 25.90 10.72
CA SER A 602 -0.67 27.16 10.73
C SER A 602 -1.63 28.37 10.71
N ILE A 603 -1.28 29.43 11.43
CA ILE A 603 -2.12 30.65 11.59
C ILE A 603 -1.82 31.70 10.50
N THR A 604 -0.85 31.43 9.62
CA THR A 604 -0.50 32.27 8.48
C THR A 604 -1.63 32.36 7.46
N GLU A 605 -2.43 33.43 7.54
CA GLU A 605 -3.19 33.92 6.39
C GLU A 605 -2.22 34.17 5.22
N PRO A 606 -2.63 33.92 3.96
CA PRO A 606 -1.80 34.21 2.80
C PRO A 606 -1.46 35.70 2.77
N ALA A 607 -0.20 36.03 2.44
CA ALA A 607 0.21 37.41 2.26
C ALA A 607 -0.67 38.06 1.17
N ALA A 608 -1.28 39.21 1.50
CA ALA A 608 -2.05 39.97 0.52
C ALA A 608 -1.11 40.56 -0.53
N HIS A 609 -1.40 40.26 -1.79
CA HIS A 609 -0.79 40.85 -2.99
C HIS A 609 -1.83 41.74 -3.68
#